data_AF-A0A103XR33-F1
#
_entry.id   AF-A0A103XR33-F1
#
_cell.length_a   1.000
_cell.length_b   1.000
_cell.length_c   1.000
_cell.angle_alpha   90.00
_cell.angle_beta   90.00
_cell.angle_gamma   90.00
#
_symmetry.space_group_name_H-M   'P 1'
#
loop_
_entity.id
_entity.type
_entity.pdbx_description
1 polymer ?
#
loop_
_entity_poly.entity_id
_entity_poly.type
_entity_poly.pdbx_seq_one_letter_code
_entity_poly.pdbx_strand_id
1 'polypeptide(L)'
;NKSWLGSFINTIIGNLKLSISSIHIRYEDLESNLGHPFAAGVTLEKLSAATVDDSGKEAFVTGGALELLHKSVELERLAVYLDSDISPWRIAKPWEDLQPFEWDQIFSFGTKDGKPASVLAQTHTYILQPVTGSANYSKQRTSSPDRDQPLQKAAVSLDDVTICLSKVNKSILFGHFTAL
;
A
#
# COMPACT_ATOMS: atom_id res chain seq x y z
N ASN A 1 -18.45 14.70 26.38
CA ASN A 1 -18.57 15.95 25.59
C ASN A 1 -17.98 15.70 24.20
N LYS A 2 -18.77 15.26 23.20
CA LYS A 2 -18.28 15.10 21.82
C LYS A 2 -18.33 16.47 21.17
N SER A 3 -17.15 17.09 20.97
CA SER A 3 -17.02 18.38 20.27
C SER A 3 -17.70 18.31 18.88
N TRP A 4 -18.40 19.38 18.51
CA TRP A 4 -19.03 19.54 17.18
C TRP A 4 -18.02 19.26 16.03
N LEU A 5 -16.77 19.70 16.18
CA LEU A 5 -15.69 19.41 15.24
C LEU A 5 -15.39 17.91 15.12
N GLY A 6 -15.40 17.19 16.24
CA GLY A 6 -15.20 15.74 16.24
C GLY A 6 -16.32 15.00 15.52
N SER A 7 -17.57 15.44 15.67
CA SER A 7 -18.71 14.89 14.94
C SER A 7 -18.61 15.13 13.44
N PHE A 8 -18.18 16.33 13.06
CA PHE A 8 -17.97 16.70 11.66
C PHE A 8 -16.85 15.87 11.01
N ILE A 9 -15.67 15.78 11.65
CA ILE A 9 -14.55 14.96 11.18
C ILE A 9 -14.95 13.49 11.06
N ASN A 10 -15.70 12.97 12.03
CA ASN A 10 -16.20 11.58 11.98
C ASN A 10 -17.14 11.35 10.79
N THR A 11 -17.99 12.32 10.46
CA THR A 11 -18.88 12.25 9.30
C THR A 11 -18.09 12.26 8.00
N ILE A 12 -17.04 13.10 7.90
CA ILE A 12 -16.12 13.14 6.75
C ILE A 12 -15.44 11.78 6.59
N ILE A 13 -14.73 11.30 7.62
CA ILE A 13 -14.01 10.00 7.55
C ILE A 13 -15.00 8.85 7.29
N GLY A 14 -16.17 8.91 7.93
CA GLY A 14 -17.23 7.92 7.83
C GLY A 14 -17.78 7.76 6.43
N ASN A 15 -17.67 8.77 5.57
CA ASN A 15 -18.21 8.78 4.21
C ASN A 15 -17.16 9.06 3.14
N LEU A 16 -15.90 9.20 3.52
CA LEU A 16 -14.81 9.45 2.58
C LEU A 16 -14.75 8.31 1.57
N LYS A 17 -14.92 8.69 0.30
CA LYS A 17 -14.62 7.89 -0.88
C LYS A 17 -13.21 8.24 -1.34
N LEU A 18 -12.38 7.23 -1.51
CA LEU A 18 -10.97 7.38 -1.87
C LEU A 18 -10.70 6.61 -3.15
N SER A 19 -9.95 7.21 -4.07
CA SER A 19 -9.35 6.52 -5.20
C SER A 19 -7.95 7.08 -5.40
N ILE A 20 -6.93 6.24 -5.21
CA ILE A 20 -5.53 6.58 -5.42
C ILE A 20 -4.99 5.63 -6.48
N SER A 21 -4.19 6.14 -7.40
CA SER A 21 -3.62 5.35 -8.49
C SER A 21 -2.11 5.55 -8.57
N SER A 22 -1.42 4.61 -9.21
CA SER A 22 0.03 4.66 -9.42
C SER A 22 0.82 4.78 -8.11
N ILE A 23 0.50 3.94 -7.13
CA ILE A 23 1.18 3.93 -5.84
C ILE A 23 2.44 3.08 -5.95
N HIS A 24 3.58 3.67 -5.59
CA HIS A 24 4.84 2.96 -5.45
C HIS A 24 5.57 3.45 -4.20
N ILE A 25 5.75 2.55 -3.24
CA ILE A 25 6.57 2.79 -2.05
C ILE A 25 7.84 1.95 -2.20
N ARG A 26 8.99 2.59 -2.13
CA ARG A 26 10.30 1.93 -2.22
C ARG A 26 11.15 2.31 -1.03
N TYR A 27 11.77 1.30 -0.45
CA TYR A 27 12.82 1.40 0.54
C TYR A 27 14.12 0.89 -0.08
N GLU A 28 15.20 1.64 0.06
CA GLU A 28 16.54 1.23 -0.36
C GLU A 28 17.43 1.13 0.88
N ASP A 29 18.21 0.06 0.94
CA ASP A 29 19.21 -0.17 1.98
C ASP A 29 20.55 -0.47 1.34
N LEU A 30 21.53 0.39 1.64
CA LEU A 30 22.89 0.29 1.14
C LEU A 30 23.88 -0.09 2.24
N GLU A 31 23.42 -0.23 3.48
CA GLU A 31 24.27 -0.27 4.68
C GLU A 31 24.14 -1.59 5.42
N SER A 32 22.94 -2.15 5.57
CA SER A 32 22.70 -3.34 6.40
C SER A 32 23.30 -4.62 5.81
N ASN A 33 23.55 -4.65 4.50
CA ASN A 33 24.14 -5.79 3.81
C ASN A 33 25.35 -5.33 2.97
N LEU A 34 26.51 -5.24 3.63
CA LEU A 34 27.74 -4.70 3.03
C LEU A 34 28.09 -5.40 1.70
N GLY A 35 28.23 -4.60 0.65
CA GLY A 35 28.55 -5.06 -0.70
C GLY A 35 27.35 -5.58 -1.51
N HIS A 36 26.18 -5.71 -0.89
CA HIS A 36 24.96 -6.27 -1.48
C HIS A 36 23.75 -5.37 -1.17
N PRO A 37 23.74 -4.12 -1.67
CA PRO A 37 22.63 -3.20 -1.47
C PRO A 37 21.34 -3.79 -2.04
N PHE A 38 20.21 -3.52 -1.39
CA PHE A 38 18.92 -4.05 -1.81
C PHE A 38 17.82 -2.98 -1.77
N ALA A 39 16.72 -3.26 -2.47
CA ALA A 39 15.53 -2.44 -2.38
C ALA A 39 14.28 -3.29 -2.23
N ALA A 40 13.48 -2.96 -1.23
CA ALA A 40 12.15 -3.52 -1.04
C ALA A 40 11.11 -2.52 -1.51
N GLY A 41 9.98 -3.00 -2.02
CA GLY A 41 8.90 -2.09 -2.33
C GLY A 41 7.55 -2.75 -2.53
N VAL A 42 6.54 -1.89 -2.50
CA VAL A 42 5.14 -2.21 -2.73
C VAL A 42 4.64 -1.35 -3.87
N THR A 43 4.04 -1.98 -4.87
CA THR A 43 3.36 -1.29 -5.98
C THR A 43 1.89 -1.61 -5.96
N LEU A 44 1.05 -0.65 -6.30
CA LEU A 44 -0.39 -0.84 -6.45
C LEU A 44 -0.88 0.07 -7.58
N GLU A 45 -1.51 -0.51 -8.59
CA GLU A 45 -2.03 0.26 -9.73
C GLU A 45 -3.16 1.16 -9.28
N LYS A 46 -4.07 0.63 -8.45
CA LYS A 46 -5.18 1.39 -7.89
C LYS A 46 -5.65 0.85 -6.55
N LEU A 47 -5.96 1.78 -5.66
CA LEU A 47 -6.69 1.56 -4.42
C LEU A 47 -7.97 2.37 -4.48
N SER A 48 -9.12 1.74 -4.33
CA SER A 48 -10.37 2.47 -4.11
C SER A 48 -11.05 2.00 -2.84
N ALA A 49 -11.69 2.92 -2.12
CA ALA A 49 -12.41 2.61 -0.90
C ALA A 49 -13.64 3.49 -0.76
N ALA A 50 -14.77 2.90 -0.42
CA ALA A 50 -16.02 3.60 -0.18
C ALA A 50 -16.76 3.02 1.02
N THR A 51 -17.60 3.84 1.64
CA THR A 51 -18.47 3.36 2.73
C THR A 51 -19.64 2.60 2.14
N VAL A 52 -19.97 1.46 2.75
CA VAL A 52 -21.05 0.57 2.31
C VAL A 52 -22.03 0.29 3.44
N ASP A 53 -23.25 -0.09 3.09
CA ASP A 53 -24.24 -0.62 4.02
C ASP A 53 -24.04 -2.12 4.29
N ASP A 54 -24.90 -2.72 5.11
CA ASP A 54 -24.85 -4.15 5.45
C ASP A 54 -25.07 -5.08 4.25
N SER A 55 -25.62 -4.57 3.15
CA SER A 55 -25.77 -5.30 1.89
C SER A 55 -24.56 -5.17 0.95
N GLY A 56 -23.53 -4.42 1.37
CA GLY A 56 -22.33 -4.15 0.57
C GLY A 56 -22.52 -3.07 -0.49
N LYS A 57 -23.65 -2.36 -0.47
CA LYS A 57 -23.93 -1.27 -1.43
C LYS A 57 -23.39 0.04 -0.88
N GLU A 58 -22.82 0.86 -1.76
CA GLU A 58 -22.31 2.17 -1.39
C GLU A 58 -23.38 3.04 -0.70
N ALA A 59 -23.02 3.61 0.45
CA ALA A 59 -23.94 4.31 1.33
C ALA A 59 -23.33 5.57 1.95
N PHE A 60 -24.19 6.53 2.26
CA PHE A 60 -23.85 7.70 3.08
C PHE A 60 -24.46 7.53 4.48
N VAL A 61 -23.62 7.42 5.50
CA VAL A 61 -23.99 7.15 6.88
C VAL A 61 -23.90 8.41 7.74
N THR A 62 -24.89 8.62 8.62
CA THR A 62 -24.94 9.76 9.54
C THR A 62 -25.49 9.32 10.90
N GLY A 63 -25.28 10.15 11.93
CA GLY A 63 -25.83 9.91 13.27
C GLY A 63 -25.37 8.58 13.88
N GLY A 64 -26.30 7.81 14.44
CA GLY A 64 -26.01 6.53 15.09
C GLY A 64 -25.40 5.48 14.16
N ALA A 65 -25.62 5.58 12.84
CA ALA A 65 -24.99 4.66 11.88
C ALA A 65 -23.46 4.82 11.77
N LEU A 66 -22.90 5.95 12.24
CA LEU A 66 -21.44 6.12 12.34
C LEU A 66 -20.80 5.28 13.45
N GLU A 67 -21.60 4.68 14.33
CA GLU A 67 -21.12 3.81 15.41
C GLU A 67 -20.52 2.50 14.90
N LEU A 68 -20.89 2.09 13.68
CA LEU A 68 -20.31 0.95 13.00
C LEU A 68 -19.93 1.37 11.57
N LEU A 69 -18.64 1.60 11.35
CA LEU A 69 -18.14 1.92 10.02
C LEU A 69 -17.95 0.63 9.22
N HIS A 70 -18.50 0.59 8.00
CA HIS A 70 -18.18 -0.41 6.98
C HIS A 70 -17.57 0.25 5.74
N LYS A 71 -16.45 -0.27 5.27
CA LYS A 71 -15.82 0.15 4.01
C LYS A 71 -15.55 -1.05 3.13
N SER A 72 -15.94 -0.94 1.86
CA SER A 72 -15.46 -1.81 0.79
C SER A 72 -14.22 -1.18 0.18
N VAL A 73 -13.22 -2.00 -0.11
CA VAL A 73 -11.93 -1.63 -0.67
C VAL A 73 -11.68 -2.50 -1.89
N GLU A 74 -11.27 -1.91 -3.00
CA GLU A 74 -10.76 -2.62 -4.18
C GLU A 74 -9.27 -2.32 -4.35
N LEU A 75 -8.51 -3.38 -4.60
CA LEU A 75 -7.06 -3.33 -4.82
C LEU A 75 -6.77 -3.89 -6.21
N GLU A 76 -6.17 -3.09 -7.08
CA GLU A 76 -5.78 -3.52 -8.42
C GLU A 76 -4.26 -3.67 -8.49
N ARG A 77 -3.80 -4.89 -8.79
CA ARG A 77 -2.39 -5.26 -9.01
C ARG A 77 -1.44 -4.85 -7.87
N LEU A 78 -1.79 -5.21 -6.65
CA LEU A 78 -0.90 -5.15 -5.50
C LEU A 78 0.29 -6.09 -5.73
N ALA A 79 1.51 -5.58 -5.67
CA ALA A 79 2.72 -6.40 -5.74
C ALA A 79 3.73 -6.00 -4.67
N VAL A 80 4.54 -6.96 -4.25
CA VAL A 80 5.64 -6.74 -3.32
C VAL A 80 6.90 -7.29 -3.93
N TYR A 81 7.98 -6.53 -3.93
CA TYR A 81 9.24 -6.94 -4.51
C TYR A 81 10.42 -6.75 -3.56
N LEU A 82 11.49 -7.48 -3.84
CA LEU A 82 12.78 -7.35 -3.20
C LEU A 82 13.87 -7.52 -4.26
N ASP A 83 14.43 -6.40 -4.69
CA ASP A 83 15.52 -6.33 -5.65
C ASP A 83 16.86 -6.38 -4.91
N SER A 84 17.81 -7.16 -5.41
CA SER A 84 19.15 -7.33 -4.82
C SER A 84 20.21 -6.70 -5.71
N ASP A 85 21.37 -6.39 -5.15
CA ASP A 85 22.51 -5.78 -5.84
C ASP A 85 22.12 -4.53 -6.64
N ILE A 86 21.25 -3.70 -6.05
CA ILE A 86 20.70 -2.53 -6.72
C ILE A 86 21.73 -1.40 -6.80
N SER A 87 21.62 -0.60 -7.86
CA SER A 87 22.21 0.74 -7.86
C SER A 87 21.22 1.71 -7.23
N PRO A 88 21.62 2.52 -6.23
CA PRO A 88 20.71 3.45 -5.57
C PRO A 88 20.16 4.48 -6.55
N TRP A 89 18.95 4.95 -6.26
CA TRP A 89 18.33 6.02 -7.03
C TRP A 89 19.17 7.29 -7.00
N ARG A 90 19.52 7.78 -8.18
CA ARG A 90 20.22 9.05 -8.39
C ARG A 90 19.34 9.97 -9.21
N ILE A 91 18.63 10.83 -8.49
CA ILE A 91 17.90 11.93 -9.10
C ILE A 91 18.84 13.12 -9.15
N ALA A 92 19.19 13.57 -10.37
CA ALA A 92 20.15 14.65 -10.58
C ALA A 92 19.64 16.03 -10.12
N LYS A 93 18.32 16.13 -9.87
CA LYS A 93 17.63 17.34 -9.44
C LYS A 93 16.96 17.10 -8.08
N PRO A 94 16.76 18.14 -7.28
CA PRO A 94 15.84 18.10 -6.14
C PRO A 94 14.44 17.62 -6.57
N TRP A 95 13.72 16.97 -5.66
CA TRP A 95 12.41 16.37 -5.97
C TRP A 95 11.37 17.44 -6.32
N GLU A 96 11.52 18.64 -5.76
CA GLU A 96 10.70 19.81 -6.02
C GLU A 96 10.83 20.36 -7.45
N ASP A 97 11.95 20.07 -8.13
CA ASP A 97 12.21 20.53 -9.50
C ASP A 97 11.80 19.49 -10.56
N LEU A 98 11.38 18.29 -10.13
CA LEU A 98 10.96 17.22 -11.04
C LEU A 98 9.61 17.53 -11.67
N GLN A 99 9.56 17.41 -13.00
CA GLN A 99 8.33 17.51 -13.76
C GLN A 99 7.49 16.23 -13.61
N PRO A 100 6.15 16.29 -13.74
CA PRO A 100 5.27 15.13 -13.62
C PRO A 100 5.66 13.93 -14.50
N PHE A 101 6.17 14.17 -15.71
CA PHE A 101 6.61 13.09 -16.60
C PHE A 101 7.93 12.43 -16.13
N GLU A 102 8.78 13.16 -15.42
CA GLU A 102 10.02 12.60 -14.84
C GLU A 102 9.66 11.65 -13.69
N TRP A 103 8.64 11.99 -12.89
CA TRP A 103 8.08 11.09 -11.88
C TRP A 103 7.49 9.82 -12.49
N ASP A 104 6.70 9.96 -13.55
CA ASP A 104 6.15 8.80 -14.26
C ASP A 104 7.26 7.90 -14.81
N GLN A 105 8.31 8.47 -15.40
CA GLN A 105 9.44 7.66 -15.88
C GLN A 105 10.13 6.87 -14.76
N ILE A 106 10.38 7.51 -13.61
CA ILE A 106 11.04 6.88 -12.46
C ILE A 106 10.22 5.71 -11.92
N PHE A 107 8.91 5.92 -11.73
CA PHE A 107 8.06 4.95 -11.06
C PHE A 107 7.42 3.92 -12.00
N SER A 108 7.27 4.22 -13.29
CA SER A 108 6.67 3.31 -14.27
C SER A 108 7.72 2.44 -14.97
N PHE A 109 8.84 3.02 -15.43
CA PHE A 109 9.88 2.27 -16.14
C PHE A 109 11.01 1.76 -15.23
N GLY A 110 11.03 2.24 -13.99
CA GLY A 110 12.05 1.94 -12.99
C GLY A 110 13.35 2.70 -13.24
N THR A 111 14.45 2.14 -12.73
CA THR A 111 15.79 2.72 -12.91
C THR A 111 16.73 1.77 -13.63
N LYS A 112 17.68 2.35 -14.38
CA LYS A 112 18.80 1.66 -15.01
C LYS A 112 20.09 2.35 -14.60
N ASP A 113 21.03 1.60 -14.04
CA ASP A 113 22.31 2.12 -13.54
C ASP A 113 22.13 3.31 -12.56
N GLY A 114 21.08 3.22 -11.72
CA GLY A 114 20.71 4.24 -10.75
C GLY A 114 20.01 5.47 -11.32
N LYS A 115 19.73 5.53 -12.63
CA LYS A 115 19.06 6.66 -13.30
C LYS A 115 17.64 6.29 -13.76
N PRO A 116 16.72 7.26 -13.93
CA PRO A 116 15.40 6.99 -14.51
C PRO A 116 15.53 6.28 -15.86
N ALA A 117 14.77 5.21 -16.04
CA ALA A 117 14.77 4.47 -17.30
C ALA A 117 13.83 5.11 -18.33
N SER A 118 14.20 5.06 -19.61
CA SER A 118 13.37 5.54 -20.73
C SER A 118 12.51 4.45 -21.38
N VAL A 119 12.76 3.19 -21.02
CA VAL A 119 12.05 1.97 -21.44
C VAL A 119 12.02 1.07 -20.22
N LEU A 120 11.01 0.19 -20.07
CA LEU A 120 10.93 -0.82 -19.00
C LEU A 120 12.29 -1.50 -18.81
N ALA A 121 13.07 -1.04 -17.82
CA ALA A 121 14.49 -1.37 -17.74
C ALA A 121 14.71 -2.65 -16.95
N GLN A 122 13.82 -2.97 -16.02
CA GLN A 122 13.84 -4.19 -15.23
C GLN A 122 12.46 -4.49 -14.67
N THR A 123 12.05 -5.75 -14.79
CA THR A 123 10.96 -6.30 -14.00
C THR A 123 11.48 -6.53 -12.59
N HIS A 124 10.79 -6.02 -11.58
CA HIS A 124 11.15 -6.25 -10.19
C HIS A 124 11.21 -7.75 -9.85
N THR A 125 12.05 -8.11 -8.90
CA THR A 125 12.06 -9.46 -8.35
C THR A 125 10.92 -9.59 -7.33
N TYR A 126 9.72 -9.88 -7.84
CA TYR A 126 8.50 -9.96 -7.02
C TYR A 126 8.55 -11.12 -6.03
N ILE A 127 8.36 -10.78 -4.76
CA ILE A 127 8.00 -11.74 -3.70
C ILE A 127 6.53 -12.10 -3.82
N LEU A 128 5.67 -11.09 -3.99
CA LEU A 128 4.26 -11.25 -4.33
C LEU A 128 4.07 -10.71 -5.74
N GLN A 129 3.72 -11.59 -6.67
CA GLN A 129 3.34 -11.18 -8.02
C GLN A 129 2.10 -10.28 -7.96
N PRO A 130 1.90 -9.36 -8.93
CA PRO A 130 0.74 -8.48 -8.94
C PRO A 130 -0.57 -9.25 -8.78
N VAL A 131 -1.29 -8.96 -7.70
CA VAL A 131 -2.56 -9.59 -7.35
C VAL A 131 -3.65 -8.52 -7.20
N THR A 132 -4.82 -8.81 -7.74
CA THR A 132 -6.01 -7.98 -7.62
C THR A 132 -6.94 -8.62 -6.59
N GLY A 133 -7.79 -7.80 -5.97
CA GLY A 133 -8.77 -8.30 -5.04
C GLY A 133 -9.58 -7.20 -4.37
N SER A 134 -10.39 -7.61 -3.42
CA SER A 134 -11.25 -6.73 -2.65
C SER A 134 -11.10 -7.00 -1.16
N ALA A 135 -11.48 -6.02 -0.34
CA ALA A 135 -11.52 -6.17 1.09
C ALA A 135 -12.72 -5.45 1.69
N ASN A 136 -13.35 -6.09 2.68
CA ASN A 136 -14.36 -5.49 3.53
C ASN A 136 -13.76 -5.20 4.89
N TYR A 137 -13.81 -3.94 5.31
CA TYR A 137 -13.35 -3.47 6.60
C TYR A 137 -14.53 -3.00 7.44
N SER A 138 -14.61 -3.44 8.70
CA SER A 138 -15.54 -2.89 9.67
C SER A 138 -14.85 -2.43 10.96
N LYS A 139 -15.38 -1.38 11.57
CA LYS A 139 -14.87 -0.81 12.83
C LYS A 139 -15.99 -0.31 13.72
N GLN A 140 -15.99 -0.77 14.98
CA GLN A 140 -16.82 -0.20 16.04
C GLN A 140 -16.25 1.15 16.48
N ARG A 141 -17.07 2.20 16.44
CA ARG A 141 -16.76 3.60 16.81
C ARG A 141 -17.63 4.12 17.96
N THR A 142 -18.49 3.26 18.50
CA THR A 142 -19.32 3.57 19.67
C THR A 142 -18.49 3.75 20.94
N SER A 143 -18.99 4.52 21.90
CA SER A 143 -18.37 4.70 23.21
C SER A 143 -18.54 3.48 24.14
N SER A 144 -19.44 2.57 23.80
CA SER A 144 -19.71 1.32 24.50
C SER A 144 -19.63 0.15 23.52
N PRO A 145 -18.40 -0.25 23.10
CA PRO A 145 -18.23 -1.32 22.14
C PRO A 145 -18.71 -2.65 22.72
N ASP A 146 -19.28 -3.47 21.85
CA ASP A 146 -19.61 -4.85 22.17
C ASP A 146 -18.30 -5.63 22.39
N ARG A 147 -18.12 -6.17 23.60
CA ARG A 147 -16.89 -6.88 24.00
C ARG A 147 -16.82 -8.29 23.42
N ASP A 148 -17.95 -8.83 22.96
CA ASP A 148 -18.02 -10.14 22.33
C ASP A 148 -17.66 -10.08 20.84
N GLN A 149 -17.53 -8.86 20.29
CA GLN A 149 -17.14 -8.63 18.90
C GLN A 149 -15.78 -7.91 18.79
N PRO A 150 -15.00 -8.19 17.73
CA PRO A 150 -13.76 -7.47 17.50
C PRO A 150 -14.04 -5.99 17.23
N LEU A 151 -13.20 -5.11 17.78
CA LEU A 151 -13.28 -3.66 17.52
C LEU A 151 -13.07 -3.32 16.04
N GLN A 152 -12.28 -4.13 15.34
CA GLN A 152 -11.97 -3.99 13.93
C GLN A 152 -11.94 -5.36 13.28
N LYS A 153 -12.55 -5.48 12.10
CA LYS A 153 -12.54 -6.69 11.28
C LYS A 153 -12.13 -6.30 9.87
N ALA A 154 -11.27 -7.10 9.27
CA ALA A 154 -10.94 -7.00 7.85
C ALA A 154 -11.09 -8.40 7.25
N ALA A 155 -11.78 -8.49 6.11
CA ALA A 155 -11.87 -9.69 5.30
C ALA A 155 -11.36 -9.34 3.91
N VAL A 156 -10.37 -10.06 3.43
CA VAL A 156 -9.72 -9.80 2.14
C VAL A 156 -9.94 -11.01 1.24
N SER A 157 -10.35 -10.75 0.00
CA SER A 157 -10.44 -11.72 -1.08
C SER A 157 -9.45 -11.32 -2.15
N LEU A 158 -8.53 -12.20 -2.48
CA LEU A 158 -7.54 -11.98 -3.53
C LEU A 158 -7.78 -12.99 -4.64
N ASP A 159 -7.47 -12.58 -5.87
CA ASP A 159 -7.35 -13.48 -7.02
C ASP A 159 -6.14 -14.41 -6.83
N ASP A 160 -5.74 -15.14 -7.88
CA ASP A 160 -4.64 -16.10 -7.82
C ASP A 160 -3.35 -15.50 -7.23
N VAL A 161 -3.03 -15.93 -6.01
CA VAL A 161 -1.86 -15.44 -5.26
C VAL A 161 -0.63 -16.27 -5.64
N THR A 162 0.38 -15.62 -6.23
CA THR A 162 1.68 -16.25 -6.50
C THR A 162 2.77 -15.61 -5.65
N ILE A 163 3.44 -16.44 -4.84
CA ILE A 163 4.55 -16.02 -3.97
C ILE A 163 5.84 -16.70 -4.42
N CYS A 164 6.88 -15.92 -4.67
CA CYS A 164 8.18 -16.38 -5.16
C CYS A 164 9.31 -15.89 -4.26
N LEU A 165 10.09 -16.82 -3.68
CA LEU A 165 11.27 -16.48 -2.89
C LEU A 165 12.54 -17.01 -3.57
N SER A 166 13.32 -16.08 -4.12
CA SER A 166 14.64 -16.41 -4.68
C SER A 166 15.63 -16.77 -3.57
N LYS A 167 16.75 -17.43 -3.91
CA LYS A 167 17.83 -17.71 -2.95
C LYS A 167 18.42 -16.42 -2.38
N VAL A 168 18.54 -15.39 -3.20
CA VAL A 168 19.09 -14.08 -2.79
C VAL A 168 18.14 -13.38 -1.82
N ASN A 169 16.82 -13.43 -2.09
CA ASN A 169 15.79 -12.86 -1.21
C ASN A 169 15.82 -13.50 0.18
N LYS A 170 16.06 -14.82 0.25
CA LYS A 170 16.22 -15.51 1.54
C LYS A 170 17.43 -14.97 2.31
N SER A 171 18.58 -14.81 1.65
CA SER A 171 19.79 -14.28 2.31
C SER A 171 19.55 -12.89 2.91
N ILE A 172 18.90 -12.00 2.17
CA ILE A 172 18.59 -10.64 2.64
C ILE A 172 17.61 -10.66 3.81
N LEU A 173 16.50 -11.40 3.68
CA LEU A 173 15.48 -11.48 4.73
C LEU A 173 16.05 -12.06 6.03
N PHE A 174 16.79 -13.19 5.94
CA PHE A 174 17.32 -13.87 7.12
C PHE A 174 18.54 -13.15 7.74
N GLY A 175 19.37 -12.48 6.93
CA GLY A 175 20.46 -11.64 7.46
C GLY A 175 19.96 -10.52 8.37
N HIS A 176 18.79 -9.94 8.05
CA HIS A 176 18.13 -8.93 8.88
C HIS A 176 17.58 -9.47 10.21
N PHE A 177 17.13 -10.73 10.25
CA PHE A 177 16.65 -11.35 11.49
C PHE A 177 17.77 -11.73 12.47
N THR A 178 19.01 -11.86 12.01
CA THR A 178 20.16 -12.18 12.86
C THR A 178 20.90 -10.96 13.42
N ALA A 179 20.53 -9.75 12.98
CA ALA A 179 21.16 -8.49 13.39
C ALA A 179 20.36 -7.71 14.46
N LEU A 180 19.23 -8.26 14.93
CA LEU A 180 18.41 -7.75 16.04
C LEU A 180 18.55 -8.69 17.26
#